data_AF-A0A2V2RKA6-F1
#
_entry.id   AF-A0A2V2RKA6-F1
#
_cell.length_a   1.000
_cell.length_b   1.000
_cell.length_c   1.000
_cell.angle_alpha   90.00
_cell.angle_beta   90.00
_cell.angle_gamma   90.00
#
_symmetry.space_group_name_H-M   'P 1'
#
loop_
_entity.id
_entity.type
_entity.pdbx_description
1 polymer ?
#
loop_
_entity_poly.entity_id
_entity_poly.type
_entity_poly.pdbx_seq_one_letter_code
_entity_poly.pdbx_strand_id
1 'polypeptide(L)'
;MITVSGAAISSPILLYSSQFYPEILAFLLIVLTLRQLQDLDSHPQRSGILLALFSPALLWLHPKYLMLSLLIMAYAAFRLRKQRAILSAQVLISVIGLLCWFVFLHSEYGSWSPNRIYGGWQKQTSFIELIQEEGFERVWIMLRMMIGFWIDQRFGIVPYAPFYAAFFSALVYFILRVQSSLKIPILILFFSHYLALSWGAPLGGYSPPSRHIVVLLPFVLLCLSSLVPQWKTYQKYFFYGLVLISGLVSALILTHYRSIFTDTTWRNPDGQSIFWQTLQLQNLIPNCTATHPSVVLIFVWLIALIIVSAVLYPRTKSIP
;
A
#
# COMPACT_ATOMS: atom_id res chain seq x y z
N MET A 1 -11.81 -14.17 9.72
CA MET A 1 -13.11 -13.49 9.46
C MET A 1 -13.06 -12.03 9.90
N ILE A 2 -12.82 -11.71 11.18
CA ILE A 2 -12.84 -10.31 11.65
C ILE A 2 -11.94 -9.34 10.88
N THR A 3 -10.70 -9.74 10.52
CA THR A 3 -9.78 -8.87 9.76
C THR A 3 -10.37 -8.47 8.41
N VAL A 4 -11.02 -9.42 7.72
CA VAL A 4 -11.66 -9.19 6.42
C VAL A 4 -12.92 -8.36 6.57
N SER A 5 -13.76 -8.67 7.56
CA SER A 5 -14.97 -7.89 7.85
C SER A 5 -14.62 -6.45 8.23
N GLY A 6 -13.60 -6.25 9.07
CA GLY A 6 -13.12 -4.93 9.45
C GLY A 6 -12.62 -4.15 8.24
N ALA A 7 -11.81 -4.77 7.39
CA ALA A 7 -11.35 -4.19 6.14
C ALA A 7 -12.51 -3.77 5.21
N ALA A 8 -13.52 -4.64 5.05
CA ALA A 8 -14.67 -4.38 4.19
C ALA A 8 -15.55 -3.21 4.65
N ILE A 9 -15.69 -2.98 5.97
CA ILE A 9 -16.48 -1.87 6.53
C ILE A 9 -15.66 -0.59 6.76
N SER A 10 -14.34 -0.66 6.55
CA SER A 10 -13.41 0.46 6.80
C SER A 10 -12.97 1.15 5.50
N SER A 11 -12.68 2.44 5.60
CA SER A 11 -11.81 3.12 4.63
C SER A 11 -10.43 2.43 4.62
N PRO A 12 -9.75 2.29 3.47
CA PRO A 12 -10.13 2.82 2.16
C PRO A 12 -10.94 1.82 1.31
N ILE A 13 -11.01 0.53 1.67
CA ILE A 13 -11.65 -0.50 0.84
C ILE A 13 -13.13 -0.20 0.59
N LEU A 14 -13.88 0.20 1.62
CA LEU A 14 -15.28 0.58 1.46
C LEU A 14 -15.46 1.69 0.42
N LEU A 15 -14.63 2.73 0.49
CA LEU A 15 -14.72 3.91 -0.38
C LEU A 15 -14.34 3.58 -1.83
N TYR A 16 -13.22 2.88 -2.03
CA TYR A 16 -12.76 2.52 -3.37
C TYR A 16 -13.59 1.40 -4.00
N SER A 17 -14.36 0.63 -3.22
CA SER A 17 -15.27 -0.38 -3.77
C SER A 17 -16.45 0.23 -4.54
N SER A 18 -16.85 1.46 -4.20
CA SER A 18 -17.94 2.19 -4.88
C SER A 18 -17.46 3.15 -5.96
N GLN A 19 -16.15 3.15 -6.27
CA GLN A 19 -15.55 4.11 -7.20
C GLN A 19 -14.75 3.40 -8.30
N PHE A 20 -14.71 3.99 -9.49
CA PHE A 20 -13.88 3.50 -10.60
C PHE A 20 -12.43 3.97 -10.46
N TYR A 21 -11.71 3.36 -9.52
CA TYR A 21 -10.29 3.60 -9.30
C TYR A 21 -9.47 2.32 -9.57
N PRO A 22 -8.33 2.41 -10.27
CA PRO A 22 -7.50 1.23 -10.56
C PRO A 22 -6.96 0.54 -9.31
N GLU A 23 -6.93 1.24 -8.17
CA GLU A 23 -6.47 0.75 -6.88
C GLU A 23 -7.20 -0.50 -6.38
N ILE A 24 -8.53 -0.57 -6.52
CA ILE A 24 -9.29 -1.73 -6.05
C ILE A 24 -9.07 -2.94 -6.95
N LEU A 25 -8.91 -2.72 -8.26
CA LEU A 25 -8.55 -3.77 -9.22
C LEU A 25 -7.14 -4.28 -8.94
N ALA A 26 -6.20 -3.37 -8.62
CA ALA A 26 -4.84 -3.74 -8.26
C ALA A 26 -4.81 -4.52 -6.94
N PHE A 27 -5.60 -4.10 -5.94
CA PHE A 27 -5.80 -4.86 -4.70
C PHE A 27 -6.25 -6.31 -4.99
N LEU A 28 -7.27 -6.49 -5.84
CA LEU A 28 -7.77 -7.81 -6.20
C LEU A 28 -6.73 -8.65 -6.96
N LEU A 29 -6.02 -8.04 -7.91
CA LEU A 29 -4.92 -8.71 -8.62
C LEU A 29 -3.83 -9.17 -7.66
N ILE A 30 -3.45 -8.35 -6.67
CA ILE A 30 -2.46 -8.76 -5.66
C ILE A 30 -2.96 -9.92 -4.79
N VAL A 31 -4.25 -9.93 -4.40
CA VAL A 31 -4.84 -11.09 -3.71
C VAL A 31 -4.74 -12.36 -4.56
N LEU A 32 -5.08 -12.27 -5.84
CA LEU A 32 -4.98 -13.41 -6.77
C LEU A 32 -3.52 -13.83 -6.99
N THR A 33 -2.60 -12.88 -7.14
CA THR A 33 -1.15 -13.14 -7.22
C THR A 33 -0.66 -13.90 -5.99
N LEU A 34 -1.00 -13.45 -4.78
CA LEU A 34 -0.58 -14.13 -3.54
C LEU A 34 -1.09 -15.57 -3.49
N ARG A 35 -2.34 -15.81 -3.91
CA ARG A 35 -2.90 -17.16 -4.03
C ARG A 35 -2.13 -18.00 -5.06
N GLN A 36 -1.86 -17.46 -6.25
CA GLN A 36 -1.12 -18.19 -7.28
C GLN A 36 0.33 -18.46 -6.87
N LEU A 37 0.98 -17.57 -6.11
CA LEU A 37 2.30 -17.81 -5.56
C LEU A 37 2.32 -18.96 -4.56
N GLN A 38 1.27 -19.11 -3.75
CA GLN A 38 1.09 -20.25 -2.85
C GLN A 38 0.85 -21.55 -3.62
N ASP A 39 0.04 -21.49 -4.68
CA ASP A 39 -0.29 -22.65 -5.50
C ASP A 39 0.80 -22.99 -6.55
N LEU A 40 1.89 -22.22 -6.63
CA LEU A 40 2.88 -22.33 -7.71
C LEU A 40 3.63 -23.65 -7.72
N ASP A 41 3.88 -24.25 -6.55
CA ASP A 41 4.57 -25.55 -6.47
C ASP A 41 3.63 -26.70 -6.83
N SER A 42 2.35 -26.61 -6.44
CA SER A 42 1.35 -27.66 -6.65
C SER A 42 0.77 -27.63 -8.06
N HIS A 43 0.62 -26.44 -8.65
CA HIS A 43 -0.03 -26.22 -9.95
C HIS A 43 0.80 -25.28 -10.84
N PRO A 44 2.06 -25.63 -11.16
CA PRO A 44 3.01 -24.70 -11.76
C PRO A 44 2.61 -24.15 -13.13
N GLN A 45 1.92 -24.95 -13.96
CA GLN A 45 1.46 -24.51 -15.26
C GLN A 45 0.41 -23.40 -15.15
N ARG A 46 -0.69 -23.69 -14.43
CA ARG A 46 -1.79 -22.74 -14.23
C ARG A 46 -1.31 -21.49 -13.50
N SER A 47 -0.63 -21.66 -12.38
CA SER A 47 -0.14 -20.55 -11.56
C SER A 47 0.90 -19.73 -12.30
N GLY A 48 1.83 -20.38 -13.03
CA GLY A 48 2.85 -19.71 -13.83
C GLY A 48 2.26 -18.84 -14.93
N ILE A 49 1.27 -19.35 -15.69
CA ILE A 49 0.57 -18.59 -16.73
C ILE A 49 -0.22 -17.42 -16.11
N LEU A 50 -0.97 -17.66 -15.03
CA LEU A 50 -1.75 -16.60 -14.39
C LEU A 50 -0.85 -15.48 -13.83
N LEU A 51 0.27 -15.84 -13.20
CA LEU A 51 1.25 -14.85 -12.73
C LEU A 51 1.89 -14.07 -13.89
N ALA A 52 2.11 -14.73 -15.04
CA ALA A 52 2.59 -14.08 -16.26
C ALA A 52 1.61 -13.04 -16.82
N LEU A 53 0.31 -13.26 -16.64
CA LEU A 53 -0.74 -12.34 -17.06
C LEU A 53 -0.96 -11.22 -16.03
N PHE A 54 -0.97 -11.56 -14.73
CA PHE A 54 -1.24 -10.60 -13.66
C PHE A 54 -0.12 -9.55 -13.52
N SER A 55 1.13 -9.96 -13.69
CA SER A 55 2.28 -9.05 -13.61
C SER A 55 2.14 -7.83 -14.55
N PRO A 56 2.03 -7.97 -15.89
CA PRO A 56 1.84 -6.83 -16.78
C PRO A 56 0.46 -6.19 -16.64
N ALA A 57 -0.60 -6.93 -16.26
CA ALA A 57 -1.91 -6.34 -16.01
C ALA A 57 -1.88 -5.24 -14.92
N LEU A 58 -1.01 -5.37 -13.91
CA LEU A 58 -0.79 -4.31 -12.93
C LEU A 58 -0.31 -3.00 -13.60
N LEU A 59 0.56 -3.06 -14.61
CA LEU A 59 1.01 -1.84 -15.31
C LEU A 59 -0.10 -1.16 -16.09
N TRP A 60 -0.96 -1.95 -16.73
CA TRP A 60 -2.14 -1.44 -17.43
C TRP A 60 -3.12 -0.74 -16.50
N LEU A 61 -3.18 -1.15 -15.22
CA LEU A 61 -3.96 -0.42 -14.22
C LEU A 61 -3.32 0.92 -13.86
N HIS A 62 -2.00 0.94 -13.59
CA HIS A 62 -1.30 2.18 -13.29
C HIS A 62 0.24 2.02 -13.35
N PRO A 63 0.98 2.99 -13.91
CA PRO A 63 2.45 2.98 -13.98
C PRO A 63 3.16 2.75 -12.63
N LYS A 64 2.59 3.27 -11.54
CA LYS A 64 3.16 3.13 -10.18
C LYS A 64 3.38 1.67 -9.78
N TYR A 65 2.65 0.72 -10.37
CA TYR A 65 2.76 -0.70 -10.05
C TYR A 65 3.90 -1.42 -10.77
N LEU A 66 4.77 -0.71 -11.51
CA LEU A 66 5.92 -1.28 -12.22
C LEU A 66 6.82 -2.13 -11.33
N MET A 67 7.15 -1.63 -10.14
CA MET A 67 8.01 -2.35 -9.20
C MET A 67 7.37 -3.69 -8.78
N LEU A 68 6.07 -3.70 -8.46
CA LEU A 68 5.35 -4.94 -8.10
C LEU A 68 5.33 -5.91 -9.28
N SER A 69 4.99 -5.40 -10.47
CA SER A 69 4.95 -6.17 -11.72
C SER A 69 6.26 -6.93 -11.96
N LEU A 70 7.39 -6.23 -11.93
CA LEU A 70 8.72 -6.81 -12.16
C LEU A 70 9.12 -7.83 -11.10
N LEU A 71 8.86 -7.54 -9.82
CA LEU A 71 9.21 -8.44 -8.73
C LEU A 71 8.37 -9.72 -8.71
N ILE A 72 7.07 -9.63 -9.05
CA ILE A 72 6.20 -10.80 -9.21
C ILE A 72 6.72 -11.67 -10.36
N MET A 73 7.05 -11.06 -11.50
CA MET A 73 7.61 -11.75 -12.66
C MET A 73 8.93 -12.46 -12.29
N ALA A 74 9.86 -11.75 -11.67
CA ALA A 74 11.17 -12.29 -11.28
C ALA A 74 11.05 -13.42 -10.27
N TYR A 75 10.18 -13.28 -9.26
CA TYR A 75 9.99 -14.31 -8.25
C TYR A 75 9.32 -15.57 -8.84
N ALA A 76 8.29 -15.41 -9.69
CA ALA A 76 7.66 -16.54 -10.38
C ALA A 76 8.68 -17.29 -11.26
N ALA A 77 9.47 -16.56 -12.05
CA ALA A 77 10.54 -17.13 -12.87
C ALA A 77 11.57 -17.90 -12.02
N PHE A 78 12.01 -17.33 -10.90
CA PHE A 78 12.94 -17.99 -9.98
C PHE A 78 12.39 -19.32 -9.43
N ARG A 79 11.11 -19.35 -9.06
CA ARG A 79 10.45 -20.57 -8.56
C ARG A 79 10.28 -21.63 -9.66
N LEU A 80 10.02 -21.19 -10.89
CA LEU A 80 9.86 -22.06 -12.06
C LEU A 80 11.18 -22.45 -12.73
N ARG A 81 12.35 -22.08 -12.19
CA ARG A 81 13.67 -22.31 -12.82
C ARG A 81 13.99 -23.77 -13.18
N LYS A 82 13.35 -24.73 -12.49
CA LYS A 82 13.50 -26.17 -12.78
C LYS A 82 12.55 -26.68 -13.87
N GLN A 83 11.53 -25.89 -14.24
CA GLN A 83 10.45 -26.26 -15.14
C GLN A 83 10.55 -25.42 -16.43
N ARG A 84 11.59 -25.70 -17.24
CA ARG A 84 12.05 -24.82 -18.34
C ARG A 84 10.93 -24.38 -19.30
N ALA A 85 10.05 -25.29 -19.72
CA ALA A 85 8.97 -24.94 -20.65
C ALA A 85 7.99 -23.91 -20.05
N ILE A 86 7.61 -24.07 -18.79
CA ILE A 86 6.69 -23.17 -18.10
C ILE A 86 7.38 -21.84 -17.79
N LEU A 87 8.65 -21.88 -17.39
CA LEU A 87 9.47 -20.69 -17.25
C LEU A 87 9.52 -19.87 -18.54
N SER A 88 9.83 -20.52 -19.67
CA SER A 88 9.89 -19.85 -20.97
C SER A 88 8.55 -19.21 -21.34
N ALA A 89 7.44 -19.92 -21.15
CA ALA A 89 6.11 -19.37 -21.37
C ALA A 89 5.80 -18.18 -20.45
N GLN A 90 6.10 -18.31 -19.16
CA GLN A 90 5.88 -17.25 -18.17
C GLN A 90 6.67 -15.99 -18.50
N VAL A 91 7.96 -16.13 -18.80
CA VAL A 91 8.84 -15.01 -19.17
C VAL A 91 8.36 -14.38 -20.48
N LEU A 92 8.07 -15.18 -21.51
CA LEU A 92 7.63 -14.70 -22.81
C LEU A 92 6.33 -13.89 -22.70
N ILE A 93 5.30 -14.43 -22.03
CA ILE A 93 4.02 -13.76 -21.85
C ILE A 93 4.20 -12.45 -21.05
N SER A 94 5.00 -12.49 -19.97
CA SER A 94 5.24 -11.29 -19.14
C SER A 94 5.95 -10.21 -19.93
N VAL A 95 7.03 -10.56 -20.65
CA VAL A 95 7.83 -9.62 -21.45
C VAL A 95 7.00 -9.04 -22.58
N ILE A 96 6.22 -9.85 -23.31
CA ILE A 96 5.30 -9.34 -24.34
C ILE A 96 4.30 -8.36 -23.71
N GLY A 97 3.69 -8.70 -22.58
CA GLY A 97 2.74 -7.82 -21.91
C GLY A 97 3.36 -6.48 -21.47
N LEU A 98 4.59 -6.51 -20.95
CA LEU A 98 5.36 -5.31 -20.61
C LEU A 98 5.70 -4.47 -21.86
N LEU A 99 6.19 -5.11 -22.92
CA LEU A 99 6.53 -4.45 -24.18
C LEU A 99 5.30 -3.80 -24.82
N CYS A 100 4.16 -4.50 -24.86
CA CYS A 100 2.91 -3.93 -25.37
C CYS A 100 2.51 -2.67 -24.60
N TRP A 101 2.68 -2.66 -23.27
CA TRP A 101 2.40 -1.48 -22.46
C TRP A 101 3.36 -0.32 -22.77
N PHE A 102 4.66 -0.59 -22.94
CA PHE A 102 5.64 0.43 -23.32
C PHE A 102 5.43 0.97 -24.74
N VAL A 103 5.06 0.11 -25.69
CA VAL A 103 4.71 0.51 -27.06
C VAL A 103 3.49 1.42 -27.05
N PHE A 104 2.45 1.05 -26.30
CA PHE A 104 1.27 1.90 -26.08
C PHE A 104 1.64 3.25 -25.46
N LEU A 105 2.47 3.25 -24.42
CA LEU A 105 2.94 4.47 -23.78
C LEU A 105 3.67 5.39 -24.76
N HIS A 106 4.55 4.82 -25.59
CA HIS A 106 5.27 5.58 -26.60
C HIS A 106 4.35 6.08 -27.72
N SER A 107 3.39 5.28 -28.18
CA SER A 107 2.45 5.68 -29.24
C SER A 107 1.54 6.82 -28.80
N GLU A 108 1.03 6.77 -27.57
CA GLU A 108 0.08 7.77 -27.06
C GLU A 108 0.77 9.02 -26.49
N TYR A 109 1.92 8.86 -25.82
CA TYR A 109 2.55 9.94 -25.06
C TYR A 109 3.91 10.39 -25.62
N GLY A 110 4.40 9.76 -26.70
CA GLY A 110 5.68 10.08 -27.34
C GLY A 110 6.89 9.81 -26.45
N SER A 111 6.76 8.94 -25.44
CA SER A 111 7.82 8.67 -24.47
C SER A 111 7.78 7.23 -23.98
N TRP A 112 8.95 6.68 -23.69
CA TRP A 112 9.09 5.38 -23.01
C TRP A 112 9.04 5.50 -21.48
N SER A 113 8.96 6.72 -20.93
CA SER A 113 8.96 6.96 -19.49
C SER A 113 7.57 6.73 -18.88
N PRO A 114 7.41 5.76 -17.95
CA PRO A 114 6.14 5.50 -17.26
C PRO A 114 5.50 6.73 -16.62
N ASN A 115 6.33 7.71 -16.23
CA ASN A 115 5.89 8.90 -15.55
C ASN A 115 5.23 9.92 -16.49
N ARG A 116 5.43 9.79 -17.81
CA ARG A 116 4.90 10.72 -18.83
C ARG A 116 3.39 10.92 -18.74
N ILE A 117 2.66 9.90 -18.28
CA ILE A 117 1.21 9.94 -18.05
C ILE A 117 0.81 11.05 -17.04
N TYR A 118 1.68 11.38 -16.06
CA TYR A 118 1.44 12.47 -15.10
C TYR A 118 2.02 13.82 -15.56
N GLY A 119 2.79 13.82 -16.64
CA GLY A 119 3.62 14.94 -17.06
C GLY A 119 2.97 15.75 -18.17
N GLY A 120 1.87 16.44 -17.87
CA GLY A 120 1.49 17.60 -18.65
C GLY A 120 2.59 18.67 -18.52
N TRP A 121 3.43 18.82 -19.54
CA TRP A 121 4.24 20.01 -19.86
C TRP A 121 5.42 20.43 -18.95
N GLN A 122 5.76 19.72 -17.86
CA GLN A 122 6.98 20.05 -17.07
C GLN A 122 7.92 18.86 -16.91
N LYS A 123 9.22 19.16 -16.94
CA LYS A 123 10.37 18.23 -16.90
C LYS A 123 10.26 17.38 -15.64
N GLN A 124 9.83 16.13 -15.79
CA GLN A 124 9.84 15.18 -14.68
C GLN A 124 11.26 14.74 -14.45
N THR A 125 11.78 15.05 -13.28
CA THR A 125 13.11 14.67 -12.86
C THR A 125 13.16 13.18 -12.53
N SER A 126 14.10 12.50 -13.17
CA SER A 126 14.47 11.12 -12.85
C SER A 126 14.89 10.99 -11.38
N PHE A 127 14.97 9.75 -10.88
CA PHE A 127 15.46 9.46 -9.53
C PHE A 127 16.80 10.19 -9.24
N ILE A 128 17.70 10.20 -10.21
CA ILE A 128 19.01 10.83 -10.11
C ILE A 128 18.89 12.35 -10.11
N GLU A 129 18.06 12.91 -10.98
CA GLU A 129 17.86 14.36 -11.03
C GLU A 129 17.19 14.89 -9.76
N LEU A 130 16.23 14.17 -9.17
CA LEU A 130 15.63 14.54 -7.87
C LEU A 130 16.66 14.55 -6.74
N ILE A 131 17.61 13.60 -6.72
CA ILE A 131 18.72 13.61 -5.75
C ILE A 131 19.69 14.76 -6.04
N GLN A 132 19.93 15.07 -7.31
CA GLN A 132 20.79 16.20 -7.68
C GLN A 132 20.17 17.54 -7.32
N GLU A 133 18.84 17.68 -7.42
CA GLU A 133 18.10 18.91 -7.11
C GLU A 133 17.84 19.06 -5.60
N GLU A 134 17.38 18.02 -4.92
CA GLU A 134 16.94 18.08 -3.52
C GLU A 134 17.99 17.52 -2.53
N GLY A 135 19.05 16.87 -3.00
CA GLY A 135 20.11 16.34 -2.15
C GLY A 135 19.61 15.34 -1.09
N PHE A 136 20.17 15.45 0.12
CA PHE A 136 19.77 14.62 1.27
C PHE A 136 18.38 14.93 1.81
N GLU A 137 17.81 16.11 1.52
CA GLU A 137 16.45 16.46 1.93
C GLU A 137 15.42 15.51 1.33
N ARG A 138 15.68 14.96 0.14
CA ARG A 138 14.82 13.95 -0.48
C ARG A 138 14.62 12.73 0.41
N VAL A 139 15.68 12.28 1.07
CA VAL A 139 15.63 11.12 1.97
C VAL A 139 14.75 11.43 3.17
N TRP A 140 14.85 12.64 3.73
CA TRP A 140 13.98 13.09 4.81
C TRP A 140 12.52 13.19 4.40
N ILE A 141 12.23 13.72 3.20
CA ILE A 141 10.88 13.75 2.64
C ILE A 141 10.35 12.32 2.48
N MET A 142 11.14 11.40 1.92
CA MET A 142 10.76 10.00 1.77
C MET A 142 10.43 9.36 3.12
N LEU A 143 11.30 9.50 4.13
CA LEU A 143 11.06 8.97 5.48
C LEU A 143 9.80 9.58 6.12
N ARG A 144 9.58 10.88 5.91
CA ARG A 144 8.37 11.57 6.36
C ARG A 144 7.13 11.05 5.66
N MET A 145 7.19 10.77 4.35
CA MET A 145 6.08 10.17 3.59
C MET A 145 5.81 8.73 4.02
N MET A 146 6.86 7.96 4.34
CA MET A 146 6.73 6.62 4.94
C MET A 146 6.01 6.69 6.29
N ILE A 147 6.13 7.77 7.06
CA ILE A 147 5.33 7.95 8.28
C ILE A 147 3.93 8.44 7.91
N GLY A 148 3.85 9.37 6.96
CA GLY A 148 2.60 9.99 6.50
C GLY A 148 1.58 9.00 5.97
N PHE A 149 1.99 7.94 5.27
CA PHE A 149 1.06 6.90 4.79
C PHE A 149 0.29 6.21 5.93
N TRP A 150 0.76 6.32 7.16
CA TRP A 150 0.06 5.84 8.34
C TRP A 150 -0.74 6.92 9.04
N ILE A 151 -0.16 8.11 9.27
CA ILE A 151 -0.72 9.09 10.23
C ILE A 151 -1.11 10.45 9.63
N ASP A 152 -0.81 10.69 8.35
CA ASP A 152 -1.12 11.97 7.69
C ASP A 152 -2.64 12.19 7.60
N GLN A 153 -3.06 13.42 7.85
CA GLN A 153 -4.47 13.78 7.86
C GLN A 153 -5.13 13.69 6.48
N ARG A 154 -4.38 13.72 5.38
CA ARG A 154 -4.92 13.76 4.00
C ARG A 154 -4.87 12.40 3.33
N PHE A 155 -3.82 11.61 3.59
CA PHE A 155 -3.67 10.30 2.95
C PHE A 155 -3.26 9.16 3.90
N GLY A 156 -2.99 9.44 5.17
CA GLY A 156 -2.63 8.43 6.16
C GLY A 156 -3.80 7.49 6.43
N ILE A 157 -3.54 6.20 6.58
CA ILE A 157 -4.61 5.20 6.73
C ILE A 157 -5.22 5.15 8.13
N VAL A 158 -4.42 5.38 9.18
CA VAL A 158 -4.83 5.19 10.58
C VAL A 158 -5.87 6.22 11.04
N PRO A 159 -5.77 7.53 10.70
CA PRO A 159 -6.81 8.49 11.06
C PRO A 159 -8.19 8.10 10.52
N TYR A 160 -8.24 7.50 9.31
CA TYR A 160 -9.50 7.12 8.67
C TYR A 160 -9.95 5.69 9.01
N ALA A 161 -9.05 4.83 9.46
CA ALA A 161 -9.35 3.45 9.85
C ALA A 161 -8.37 2.96 10.95
N PRO A 162 -8.62 3.32 12.22
CA PRO A 162 -7.70 3.04 13.34
C PRO A 162 -7.30 1.58 13.53
N PHE A 163 -8.10 0.61 13.07
CA PHE A 163 -7.74 -0.81 13.22
C PHE A 163 -6.46 -1.19 12.45
N TYR A 164 -6.08 -0.44 11.41
CA TYR A 164 -4.81 -0.64 10.72
C TYR A 164 -3.58 -0.35 11.58
N ALA A 165 -3.72 0.35 12.73
CA ALA A 165 -2.64 0.49 13.70
C ALA A 165 -2.14 -0.87 14.23
N ALA A 166 -2.99 -1.90 14.21
CA ALA A 166 -2.58 -3.26 14.58
C ALA A 166 -1.54 -3.87 13.62
N PHE A 167 -1.34 -3.29 12.43
CA PHE A 167 -0.39 -3.77 11.43
C PHE A 167 1.03 -3.84 11.97
N PHE A 168 1.48 -2.85 12.74
CA PHE A 168 2.87 -2.80 13.22
C PHE A 168 3.19 -3.99 14.14
N SER A 169 2.31 -4.30 15.10
CA SER A 169 2.43 -5.53 15.90
C SER A 169 2.38 -6.78 15.04
N ALA A 170 1.48 -6.82 14.05
CA ALA A 170 1.32 -7.95 13.15
C ALA A 170 2.53 -8.17 12.24
N LEU A 171 3.17 -7.10 11.78
CA LEU A 171 4.38 -7.12 10.97
C LEU A 171 5.55 -7.66 11.78
N VAL A 172 5.75 -7.19 13.01
CA VAL A 172 6.79 -7.72 13.91
C VAL A 172 6.56 -9.21 14.18
N TYR A 173 5.32 -9.62 14.47
CA TYR A 173 4.98 -11.03 14.62
C TYR A 173 5.24 -11.83 13.34
N PHE A 174 4.82 -11.33 12.19
CA PHE A 174 5.00 -11.98 10.89
C PHE A 174 6.49 -12.21 10.58
N ILE A 175 7.34 -11.20 10.80
CA ILE A 175 8.79 -11.30 10.59
C ILE A 175 9.41 -12.36 11.52
N LEU A 176 9.11 -12.27 12.83
CA LEU A 176 9.81 -13.03 13.86
C LEU A 176 9.26 -14.44 14.08
N ARG A 177 7.97 -14.68 13.83
CA ARG A 177 7.27 -15.91 14.26
C ARG A 177 6.68 -16.73 13.13
N VAL A 178 6.31 -16.11 12.00
CA VAL A 178 5.72 -16.87 10.88
C VAL A 178 6.81 -17.62 10.12
N GLN A 179 6.62 -18.93 9.99
CA GLN A 179 7.46 -19.82 9.21
C GLN A 179 6.73 -20.13 7.90
N SER A 180 7.06 -19.39 6.84
CA SER A 180 6.51 -19.59 5.51
C SER A 180 7.59 -19.30 4.47
N SER A 181 7.66 -20.15 3.44
CA SER A 181 8.55 -19.95 2.28
C SER A 181 8.23 -18.67 1.50
N LEU A 182 7.00 -18.14 1.65
CA LEU A 182 6.55 -16.89 1.02
C LEU A 182 6.83 -15.65 1.88
N LYS A 183 7.28 -15.80 3.14
CA LYS A 183 7.52 -14.66 4.04
C LYS A 183 8.44 -13.60 3.43
N ILE A 184 9.63 -14.01 2.99
CA ILE A 184 10.63 -13.09 2.43
C ILE A 184 10.14 -12.43 1.13
N PRO A 185 9.59 -13.17 0.14
CA PRO A 185 8.99 -12.57 -1.05
C PRO A 185 7.89 -11.54 -0.73
N ILE A 186 7.00 -11.84 0.22
CA ILE A 186 5.95 -10.92 0.67
C ILE A 186 6.54 -9.63 1.23
N LEU A 187 7.56 -9.72 2.09
CA LEU A 187 8.22 -8.55 2.65
C LEU A 187 8.92 -7.73 1.55
N ILE A 188 9.60 -8.38 0.61
CA ILE A 188 10.26 -7.71 -0.53
C ILE A 188 9.22 -6.98 -1.39
N LEU A 189 8.10 -7.62 -1.73
CA LEU A 189 7.03 -7.00 -2.52
C LEU A 189 6.42 -5.80 -1.79
N PHE A 190 6.12 -5.95 -0.50
CA PHE A 190 5.56 -4.88 0.32
C PHE A 190 6.52 -3.70 0.43
N PHE A 191 7.74 -3.92 0.93
CA PHE A 191 8.67 -2.82 1.22
C PHE A 191 9.22 -2.15 -0.03
N SER A 192 9.48 -2.88 -1.12
CA SER A 192 9.97 -2.28 -2.35
C SER A 192 8.95 -1.32 -2.97
N HIS A 193 7.68 -1.72 -3.01
CA HIS A 193 6.62 -0.86 -3.53
C HIS A 193 6.27 0.26 -2.55
N TYR A 194 6.26 -0.02 -1.25
CA TYR A 194 6.08 1.01 -0.23
C TYR A 194 7.15 2.10 -0.30
N LEU A 195 8.42 1.70 -0.50
CA LEU A 195 9.53 2.60 -0.72
C LEU A 195 9.36 3.38 -2.01
N ALA A 196 8.98 2.72 -3.12
CA ALA A 196 8.73 3.39 -4.39
C ALA A 196 7.59 4.44 -4.30
N LEU A 197 6.52 4.12 -3.58
CA LEU A 197 5.42 5.06 -3.30
C LEU A 197 5.91 6.24 -2.47
N SER A 198 6.68 5.98 -1.41
CA SER A 198 7.21 7.03 -0.51
C SER A 198 8.23 7.91 -1.21
N TRP A 199 8.99 7.35 -2.15
CA TRP A 199 9.90 8.09 -3.00
C TRP A 199 9.15 8.98 -3.99
N GLY A 200 8.05 8.51 -4.58
CA GLY A 200 7.27 9.30 -5.55
C GLY A 200 6.28 10.29 -4.92
N ALA A 201 6.04 10.21 -3.62
CA ALA A 201 4.94 10.89 -2.94
C ALA A 201 5.20 12.38 -2.58
N PRO A 202 4.13 13.18 -2.45
CA PRO A 202 2.73 12.85 -2.76
C PRO A 202 2.46 13.03 -4.27
N LEU A 203 2.24 11.91 -4.95
CA LEU A 203 1.75 11.89 -6.33
C LEU A 203 0.40 12.60 -6.33
N GLY A 204 0.34 13.70 -7.06
CA GLY A 204 -0.83 14.57 -7.15
C GLY A 204 -2.13 13.85 -7.49
N GLY A 205 -3.22 14.59 -7.32
CA GLY A 205 -4.53 14.22 -7.84
C GLY A 205 -5.64 14.40 -6.81
N TYR A 206 -6.83 14.60 -7.36
CA TYR A 206 -8.06 14.68 -6.59
C TYR A 206 -8.57 13.27 -6.30
N SER A 207 -8.36 12.78 -5.09
CA SER A 207 -8.81 11.45 -4.68
C SER A 207 -9.13 11.35 -3.19
N PRO A 208 -9.88 10.33 -2.76
CA PRO A 208 -10.05 10.02 -1.34
C PRO A 208 -8.71 9.69 -0.66
N PRO A 209 -8.68 9.68 0.68
CA PRO A 209 -7.48 9.36 1.44
C PRO A 209 -6.97 7.94 1.18
N SER A 210 -5.67 7.75 1.37
CA SER A 210 -5.00 6.45 1.37
C SER A 210 -5.00 5.69 0.04
N ARG A 211 -5.39 6.32 -1.08
CA ARG A 211 -5.36 5.75 -2.44
C ARG A 211 -4.12 4.88 -2.71
N HIS A 212 -2.94 5.44 -2.41
CA HIS A 212 -1.67 4.84 -2.77
C HIS A 212 -1.37 3.54 -2.01
N ILE A 213 -1.83 3.40 -0.76
CA ILE A 213 -1.57 2.20 0.05
C ILE A 213 -2.58 1.07 -0.21
N VAL A 214 -3.69 1.34 -0.94
CA VAL A 214 -4.75 0.34 -1.19
C VAL A 214 -4.19 -0.95 -1.79
N VAL A 215 -3.30 -0.85 -2.78
CA VAL A 215 -2.67 -2.03 -3.41
C VAL A 215 -1.82 -2.85 -2.44
N LEU A 216 -1.34 -2.24 -1.35
CA LEU A 216 -0.53 -2.88 -0.32
C LEU A 216 -1.36 -3.51 0.80
N LEU A 217 -2.67 -3.21 0.87
CA LEU A 217 -3.53 -3.75 1.92
C LEU A 217 -3.63 -5.28 1.95
N PRO A 218 -3.54 -6.04 0.85
CA PRO A 218 -3.52 -7.49 0.94
C PRO A 218 -2.37 -8.00 1.83
N PHE A 219 -1.20 -7.38 1.77
CA PHE A 219 -0.06 -7.73 2.62
C PHE A 219 -0.29 -7.34 4.09
N VAL A 220 -0.89 -6.15 4.32
CA VAL A 220 -1.28 -5.68 5.65
C VAL A 220 -2.26 -6.64 6.31
N LEU A 221 -3.31 -7.01 5.57
CA LEU A 221 -4.35 -7.93 6.01
C LEU A 221 -3.82 -9.35 6.22
N LEU A 222 -2.85 -9.80 5.41
CA LEU A 222 -2.17 -11.07 5.61
C LEU A 222 -1.39 -11.10 6.94
N CYS A 223 -0.62 -10.04 7.22
CA CYS A 223 0.10 -9.90 8.50
C CYS A 223 -0.90 -9.93 9.66
N LEU A 224 -1.96 -9.12 9.61
CA LEU A 224 -3.01 -9.09 10.64
C LEU A 224 -3.65 -10.46 10.82
N SER A 225 -4.00 -11.15 9.73
CA SER A 225 -4.64 -12.47 9.78
C SER A 225 -3.74 -13.54 10.41
N SER A 226 -2.43 -13.40 10.31
CA SER A 226 -1.47 -14.28 11.01
C SER A 226 -1.40 -14.03 12.51
N LEU A 227 -1.69 -12.80 12.96
CA LEU A 227 -1.59 -12.38 14.35
C LEU A 227 -2.88 -12.62 15.15
N VAL A 228 -4.04 -12.28 14.58
CA VAL A 228 -5.35 -12.33 15.29
C VAL A 228 -5.62 -13.66 16.02
N PRO A 229 -5.29 -14.85 15.47
CA PRO A 229 -5.52 -16.12 16.17
C PRO A 229 -4.75 -16.25 17.49
N GLN A 230 -3.61 -15.56 17.61
CA GLN A 230 -2.69 -15.63 18.76
C GLN A 230 -3.11 -14.71 19.91
N TRP A 231 -4.09 -13.85 19.68
CA TRP A 231 -4.53 -12.87 20.66
C TRP A 231 -5.35 -13.49 21.79
N LYS A 232 -5.06 -13.01 23.01
CA LYS A 232 -5.91 -13.22 24.17
C LYS A 232 -7.24 -12.50 23.99
N THR A 233 -8.23 -12.90 24.78
CA THR A 233 -9.60 -12.35 24.73
C THR A 233 -9.63 -10.82 24.82
N TYR A 234 -8.88 -10.19 25.73
CA TYR A 234 -8.85 -8.73 25.85
C TYR A 234 -8.23 -8.03 24.62
N GLN A 235 -7.22 -8.62 23.98
CA GLN A 235 -6.61 -8.08 22.76
C GLN A 235 -7.58 -8.14 21.59
N LYS A 236 -8.36 -9.22 21.49
CA LYS A 236 -9.44 -9.36 20.49
C LYS A 236 -10.51 -8.29 20.69
N TYR A 237 -11.00 -8.10 21.93
CA TYR A 237 -11.98 -7.05 22.20
C TYR A 237 -11.44 -5.64 21.93
N PHE A 238 -10.20 -5.36 22.30
CA PHE A 238 -9.55 -4.10 21.97
C PHE A 238 -9.49 -3.88 20.44
N PHE A 239 -9.10 -4.90 19.67
CA PHE A 239 -9.12 -4.84 18.22
C PHE A 239 -10.53 -4.69 17.64
N TYR A 240 -11.55 -5.34 18.21
CA TYR A 240 -12.95 -5.17 17.81
C TYR A 240 -13.41 -3.72 18.03
N GLY A 241 -13.00 -3.09 19.14
CA GLY A 241 -13.20 -1.68 19.38
C GLY A 241 -12.59 -0.81 18.27
N LEU A 242 -11.35 -1.09 17.87
CA LEU A 242 -10.71 -0.36 16.76
C LEU A 242 -11.45 -0.57 15.42
N VAL A 243 -11.92 -1.79 15.14
CA VAL A 243 -12.73 -2.09 13.94
C VAL A 243 -14.05 -1.32 13.97
N LEU A 244 -14.73 -1.29 15.12
CA LEU A 244 -15.98 -0.53 15.30
C LEU A 244 -15.75 0.96 15.06
N ILE A 245 -14.71 1.55 15.67
CA ILE A 245 -14.35 2.96 15.45
C ILE A 245 -14.06 3.21 13.97
N SER A 246 -13.34 2.30 13.29
CA SER A 246 -13.06 2.42 11.86
C SER A 246 -14.34 2.39 11.01
N GLY A 247 -15.32 1.54 11.37
CA GLY A 247 -16.64 1.52 10.74
C GLY A 247 -17.45 2.79 10.99
N LEU A 248 -17.38 3.38 12.19
CA LEU A 248 -18.02 4.66 12.49
C LEU A 248 -17.38 5.81 11.70
N VAL A 249 -16.05 5.86 11.62
CA VAL A 249 -15.35 6.85 10.79
C VAL A 249 -15.71 6.68 9.32
N SER A 250 -15.78 5.46 8.80
CA SER A 250 -16.30 5.20 7.45
C SER A 250 -17.71 5.72 7.24
N ALA A 251 -18.63 5.49 8.19
CA ALA A 251 -20.00 6.00 8.10
C ALA A 251 -20.02 7.53 8.06
N LEU A 252 -19.21 8.19 8.89
CA LEU A 252 -19.04 9.65 8.88
C LEU A 252 -18.47 10.13 7.54
N ILE A 253 -17.48 9.44 6.98
CA ILE A 253 -16.94 9.74 5.65
C ILE A 253 -18.05 9.67 4.60
N LEU A 254 -18.90 8.64 4.60
CA LEU A 254 -19.98 8.51 3.62
C LEU A 254 -20.98 9.67 3.73
N THR A 255 -21.28 10.16 4.94
CA THR A 255 -22.13 11.36 5.13
C THR A 255 -21.46 12.65 4.67
N HIS A 256 -20.13 12.70 4.66
CA HIS A 256 -19.32 13.87 4.27
C HIS A 256 -18.48 13.59 3.02
N TYR A 257 -18.98 12.75 2.11
CA TYR A 257 -18.18 12.14 1.03
C TYR A 257 -17.44 13.16 0.15
N ARG A 258 -17.99 14.36 -0.07
CA ARG A 258 -17.30 15.41 -0.87
C ARG A 258 -16.05 15.97 -0.19
N SER A 259 -16.01 15.97 1.14
CA SER A 259 -14.92 16.58 1.93
C SER A 259 -13.67 15.71 2.01
N ILE A 260 -13.75 14.42 1.65
CA ILE A 260 -12.59 13.52 1.69
C ILE A 260 -11.70 13.65 0.47
N PHE A 261 -12.20 14.26 -0.59
CA PHE A 261 -11.39 14.53 -1.77
C PHE A 261 -10.51 15.74 -1.50
N THR A 262 -9.21 15.51 -1.53
CA THR A 262 -8.22 16.56 -1.31
C THR A 262 -7.17 16.50 -2.40
N ASP A 263 -6.70 17.66 -2.84
CA ASP A 263 -5.59 17.73 -3.78
C ASP A 263 -4.26 17.52 -3.07
N THR A 264 -3.92 16.26 -2.75
CA THR A 264 -2.60 15.89 -2.20
C THR A 264 -1.54 16.02 -3.29
N THR A 265 -1.15 17.24 -3.60
CA THR A 265 -0.13 17.55 -4.60
C THR A 265 1.09 18.13 -3.90
N TRP A 266 2.28 17.85 -4.47
CA TRP A 266 3.50 18.61 -4.16
C TRP A 266 3.33 20.13 -4.37
N ARG A 267 2.32 20.53 -5.15
CA ARG A 267 1.94 21.93 -5.41
C ARG A 267 1.17 22.58 -4.26
N ASN A 268 0.60 21.78 -3.35
CA ASN A 268 -0.07 22.27 -2.16
C ASN A 268 0.39 21.48 -0.92
N PRO A 269 1.68 21.62 -0.53
CA PRO A 269 2.25 20.88 0.59
C PRO A 269 1.55 21.21 1.91
N ASP A 270 1.13 22.47 2.10
CA ASP A 270 0.51 22.94 3.32
C ASP A 270 -1.03 22.77 3.36
N GLY A 271 -1.61 22.18 2.31
CA GLY A 271 -3.04 21.87 2.26
C GLY A 271 -3.45 20.97 3.42
N GLN A 272 -4.64 21.21 3.97
CA GLN A 272 -5.22 20.43 5.06
C GLN A 272 -6.38 19.56 4.55
N SER A 273 -6.81 18.59 5.36
CA SER A 273 -7.97 17.78 5.03
C SER A 273 -9.27 18.52 5.31
N ILE A 274 -10.09 18.74 4.28
CA ILE A 274 -11.40 19.39 4.40
C ILE A 274 -12.32 18.56 5.31
N PHE A 275 -12.23 17.23 5.24
CA PHE A 275 -12.98 16.33 6.12
C PHE A 275 -12.65 16.58 7.60
N TRP A 276 -11.37 16.58 7.97
CA TRP A 276 -10.99 16.83 9.36
C TRP A 276 -11.23 18.26 9.81
N GLN A 277 -11.16 19.25 8.90
CA GLN A 277 -11.57 20.63 9.17
C GLN A 277 -13.06 20.75 9.47
N THR A 278 -13.89 20.05 8.71
CA THR A 278 -15.36 20.04 8.92
C THR A 278 -15.71 19.51 10.30
N LEU A 279 -14.94 18.55 10.80
CA LEU A 279 -15.08 18.01 12.16
C LEU A 279 -14.32 18.82 13.24
N GLN A 280 -13.59 19.87 12.86
CA GLN A 280 -12.72 20.66 13.74
C GLN A 280 -11.60 19.83 14.43
N LEU A 281 -11.13 18.76 13.77
CA LEU A 281 -10.10 17.84 14.27
C LEU A 281 -8.77 17.94 13.51
N GLN A 282 -8.65 18.83 12.53
CA GLN A 282 -7.46 18.97 11.66
C GLN A 282 -6.16 19.26 12.44
N ASN A 283 -6.26 19.90 13.60
CA ASN A 283 -5.12 20.22 14.46
C ASN A 283 -4.69 19.05 15.37
N LEU A 284 -5.49 17.98 15.43
CA LEU A 284 -5.20 16.77 16.21
C LEU A 284 -4.55 15.67 15.36
N ILE A 285 -4.46 15.85 14.04
CA ILE A 285 -3.95 14.86 13.10
C ILE A 285 -2.77 15.46 12.31
N PRO A 286 -1.61 14.80 12.24
CA PRO A 286 -0.43 15.32 11.56
C PRO A 286 -0.69 15.73 10.12
N ASN A 287 -0.10 16.85 9.70
CA ASN A 287 0.13 17.15 8.28
C ASN A 287 1.58 16.83 7.94
N CYS A 288 1.83 15.65 7.40
CA CYS A 288 3.16 15.21 6.99
C CYS A 288 3.56 15.78 5.63
N THR A 289 2.65 16.36 4.84
CA THR A 289 3.00 17.07 3.60
C THR A 289 3.41 18.50 3.82
N ALA A 290 3.07 19.09 4.97
CA ALA A 290 3.37 20.49 5.27
C ALA A 290 4.86 20.78 5.10
N THR A 291 5.15 21.99 4.63
CA THR A 291 6.50 22.54 4.53
C THR A 291 7.17 22.52 5.90
N HIS A 292 6.40 22.87 6.94
CA HIS A 292 6.81 22.81 8.34
C HIS A 292 5.85 21.93 9.16
N PRO A 293 6.03 20.60 9.14
CA PRO A 293 5.14 19.69 9.84
C PRO A 293 5.31 19.83 11.36
N SER A 294 4.21 19.72 12.11
CA SER A 294 4.26 19.70 13.57
C SER A 294 4.92 18.42 14.07
N VAL A 295 6.21 18.52 14.41
CA VAL A 295 7.02 17.40 14.89
C VAL A 295 6.45 16.79 16.18
N VAL A 296 5.94 17.64 17.08
CA VAL A 296 5.28 17.20 18.32
C VAL A 296 4.09 16.31 18.02
N LEU A 297 3.23 16.72 17.08
CA LEU A 297 2.03 15.96 16.73
C LEU A 297 2.38 14.62 16.07
N ILE A 298 3.41 14.59 15.20
CA ILE A 298 3.94 13.35 14.63
C ILE A 298 4.42 12.41 15.75
N PHE A 299 5.20 12.89 16.72
CA PHE A 299 5.68 12.07 17.83
C PHE A 299 4.55 11.51 18.69
N VAL A 300 3.52 12.32 19.00
CA VAL A 300 2.35 11.86 19.76
C VAL A 300 1.67 10.69 19.06
N TRP A 301 1.47 10.78 17.74
CA TRP A 301 0.87 9.70 16.95
C TRP A 301 1.76 8.46 16.86
N LEU A 302 3.08 8.63 16.72
CA LEU A 302 4.03 7.51 16.74
C LEU A 302 4.01 6.79 18.10
N ILE A 303 3.98 7.52 19.21
CA ILE A 303 3.85 6.95 20.56
C ILE A 303 2.52 6.19 20.69
N ALA A 304 1.42 6.76 20.21
CA ALA A 304 0.12 6.08 20.22
C ALA A 304 0.16 4.76 19.42
N LEU A 305 0.78 4.76 18.24
CA LEU A 305 0.98 3.54 17.44
C LEU A 305 1.85 2.50 18.16
N ILE A 306 2.92 2.92 18.84
CA ILE A 306 3.77 2.03 19.64
C ILE A 306 2.98 1.41 20.80
N ILE A 307 2.18 2.21 21.52
CA ILE A 307 1.35 1.74 22.63
C ILE A 307 0.32 0.72 22.13
N VAL A 308 -0.42 1.05 21.06
CA VAL A 308 -1.39 0.12 20.43
C VAL A 308 -0.70 -1.17 20.00
N SER A 309 0.49 -1.07 19.41
CA SER A 309 1.27 -2.22 18.98
C SER A 309 1.72 -3.09 20.16
N ALA A 310 2.18 -2.48 21.26
CA ALA A 310 2.61 -3.19 22.45
C ALA A 310 1.44 -3.90 23.18
N VAL A 311 0.26 -3.28 23.18
CA VAL A 311 -0.97 -3.89 23.72
C VAL A 311 -1.41 -5.09 22.88
N LEU A 312 -1.31 -4.98 21.55
CA LEU A 312 -1.70 -6.03 20.61
C LEU A 312 -0.62 -7.09 20.39
N TYR A 313 0.62 -6.90 20.82
CA TYR A 313 1.64 -7.93 20.64
C TYR A 313 1.37 -9.12 21.59
N PRO A 314 1.30 -10.37 21.10
CA PRO A 314 1.06 -11.53 21.94
C PRO A 314 2.28 -11.76 22.84
N ARG A 315 2.09 -11.64 24.15
CA ARG A 315 3.13 -11.90 25.16
C ARG A 315 3.37 -13.39 25.44
N THR A 316 2.92 -14.28 24.57
CA THR A 316 2.99 -15.73 24.82
C THR A 316 4.43 -16.23 24.70
N LYS A 317 4.79 -17.14 25.63
CA LYS A 317 6.10 -17.79 25.73
C LYS A 317 6.46 -18.45 24.40
N SER A 318 7.76 -18.42 24.08
CA SER A 318 8.39 -19.22 23.04
C SER A 318 7.67 -20.55 22.84
N ILE A 319 7.11 -20.74 21.65
CA ILE A 319 6.82 -22.09 21.17
C ILE A 319 8.21 -22.78 21.14
N PRO A 320 8.37 -23.95 21.81
CA PRO A 320 9.63 -24.68 21.84
C PRO A 320 10.12 -25.07 20.44
#